data_AF-A0A5D0S7W8-F1
#
_entry.id   AF-A0A5D0S7W8-F1
#
_cell.length_a   1.000
_cell.length_b   1.000
_cell.length_c   1.000
_cell.angle_alpha   90.00
_cell.angle_beta   90.00
_cell.angle_gamma   90.00
#
_symmetry.space_group_name_H-M   'P 1'
#
loop_
_entity.id
_entity.type
_entity.pdbx_description
1 polymer ?
#
loop_
_entity_poly.entity_id
_entity_poly.type
_entity_poly.pdbx_seq_one_letter_code
_entity_poly.pdbx_strand_id
1 'polypeptide(L)'
;MLQLEDVIAKITGIDRGSALAEAVNGRADIMSLTQQTYVAALHPTDPGGLSYVERAAFACRISVLNSDREFEAHFHNLIGDNDASGARIADIGFVGGHDVRLSALIRHVDLVAQNPKNATEGDIKRLQAAGVSDADIVRLSELVAFVSYQIRVAAGLRLMRDLA
;
A
#
# COMPACT_ATOMS: atom_id res chain seq x y z
N MET A 1 10.79 22.81 -8.64
CA MET A 1 11.26 22.80 -7.24
C MET A 1 10.56 21.63 -6.58
N LEU A 2 11.29 20.61 -6.10
CA LEU A 2 10.71 19.44 -5.44
C LEU A 2 9.71 19.90 -4.36
N GLN A 3 8.43 19.59 -4.53
CA GLN A 3 7.51 19.63 -3.40
C GLN A 3 7.88 18.40 -2.54
N LEU A 4 8.64 18.62 -1.47
CA LEU A 4 9.02 17.63 -0.45
C LEU A 4 7.81 17.15 0.40
N GLU A 5 6.64 17.03 -0.23
CA GLU A 5 5.43 16.43 0.32
C GLU A 5 5.18 15.02 -0.23
N ASP A 6 5.98 14.56 -1.21
CA ASP A 6 5.91 13.20 -1.73
C ASP A 6 6.32 12.15 -0.68
N VAL A 7 5.49 11.14 -0.50
CA VAL A 7 5.67 10.10 0.52
C VAL A 7 6.93 9.27 0.27
N ILE A 8 7.23 8.93 -0.99
CA ILE A 8 8.43 8.15 -1.32
C ILE A 8 9.68 8.97 -0.99
N ALA A 9 9.77 10.22 -1.42
CA ALA A 9 10.91 11.10 -1.16
C ALA A 9 11.13 11.30 0.35
N LYS A 10 10.05 11.46 1.12
CA LYS A 10 10.10 11.58 2.58
C LYS A 10 10.62 10.30 3.23
N ILE A 11 10.06 9.15 2.89
CA ILE A 11 10.43 7.85 3.47
C ILE A 11 11.86 7.46 3.09
N THR A 12 12.27 7.71 1.85
CA THR A 12 13.61 7.38 1.36
C THR A 12 14.69 8.33 1.89
N GLY A 13 14.34 9.43 2.57
CA GLY A 13 15.31 10.33 3.19
C GLY A 13 16.36 10.87 2.22
N ILE A 14 15.97 11.24 0.99
CA ILE A 14 16.90 11.74 -0.02
C ILE A 14 17.41 13.13 0.39
N ASP A 15 18.73 13.26 0.51
CA ASP A 15 19.38 14.52 0.88
C ASP A 15 19.20 15.59 -0.20
N ARG A 16 18.81 16.80 0.23
CA ARG A 16 18.66 17.95 -0.67
C ARG A 16 20.02 18.32 -1.27
N GLY A 17 20.06 18.46 -2.59
CA GLY A 17 21.29 18.81 -3.33
C GLY A 17 22.20 17.62 -3.64
N SER A 18 21.82 16.39 -3.27
CA SER A 18 22.52 15.18 -3.72
C SER A 18 22.32 14.93 -5.23
N ALA A 19 23.24 14.19 -5.85
CA ALA A 19 23.09 13.74 -7.23
C ALA A 19 21.80 12.90 -7.43
N LEU A 20 21.39 12.14 -6.41
CA LEU A 20 20.13 11.42 -6.41
C LEU A 20 18.92 12.37 -6.42
N ALA A 21 18.96 13.45 -5.64
CA ALA A 21 17.90 14.46 -5.66
C ALA A 21 17.77 15.12 -7.03
N GLU A 22 18.87 15.38 -7.73
CA GLU A 22 18.85 15.89 -9.10
C GLU A 22 18.23 14.88 -10.08
N ALA A 23 18.62 13.61 -9.98
CA ALA A 23 18.07 12.54 -10.82
C ALA A 23 16.55 12.38 -10.61
N VAL A 24 16.09 12.41 -9.35
CA VAL A 24 14.66 12.34 -9.01
C VAL A 24 13.92 13.59 -9.49
N ASN A 25 14.53 14.78 -9.37
CA ASN A 25 13.93 16.02 -9.90
C ASN A 25 13.80 15.98 -11.44
N GLY A 26 14.66 15.25 -12.14
CA GLY A 26 14.52 14.94 -13.56
C GLY A 26 13.36 14.00 -13.93
N ARG A 27 12.60 13.53 -12.94
CA ARG A 27 11.39 12.69 -13.07
C ARG A 27 10.22 13.22 -12.22
N ALA A 28 10.17 14.54 -12.02
CA ALA A 28 9.21 15.17 -11.12
C ALA A 28 7.74 14.92 -11.50
N ASP A 29 7.46 14.72 -12.78
CA ASP A 29 6.15 14.33 -13.31
C ASP A 29 5.71 12.94 -12.81
N ILE A 30 6.61 11.95 -12.87
CA ILE A 30 6.36 10.59 -12.36
C ILE A 30 6.15 10.61 -10.84
N MET A 31 6.96 11.38 -10.11
CA MET A 31 6.80 11.52 -8.66
C MET A 31 5.46 12.18 -8.33
N SER A 32 5.07 13.23 -9.05
CA SER A 32 3.77 13.89 -8.86
C SER A 32 2.60 12.95 -9.13
N LEU A 33 2.64 12.19 -10.23
CA LEU A 33 1.61 11.20 -10.54
C LEU A 33 1.56 10.09 -9.47
N THR A 34 2.72 9.62 -9.00
CA THR A 34 2.81 8.62 -7.94
C THR A 34 2.17 9.13 -6.64
N GLN A 35 2.43 10.37 -6.25
CA GLN A 35 1.81 10.99 -5.08
C GLN A 35 0.28 11.16 -5.25
N GLN A 36 -0.18 11.53 -6.46
CA GLN A 36 -1.62 11.61 -6.75
C GLN A 36 -2.29 10.22 -6.67
N THR A 37 -1.64 9.17 -7.18
CA THR A 37 -2.13 7.79 -7.05
C THR A 37 -2.15 7.35 -5.59
N TYR A 38 -1.15 7.72 -4.79
CA TYR A 38 -1.13 7.45 -3.35
C TYR A 38 -2.37 8.05 -2.66
N VAL A 39 -2.67 9.32 -2.94
CA VAL A 39 -3.87 9.98 -2.38
C VAL A 39 -5.14 9.30 -2.87
N ALA A 40 -5.26 9.00 -4.16
CA ALA A 40 -6.45 8.36 -4.73
C ALA A 40 -6.66 6.92 -4.22
N ALA A 41 -5.60 6.16 -3.97
CA ALA A 41 -5.68 4.79 -3.49
C ALA A 41 -6.17 4.70 -2.03
N LEU A 42 -5.75 5.64 -1.19
CA LEU A 42 -6.16 5.70 0.22
C LEU A 42 -7.44 6.51 0.45
N HIS A 43 -7.60 7.63 -0.24
CA HIS A 43 -8.70 8.60 -0.11
C HIS A 43 -9.40 8.83 -1.46
N PRO A 44 -9.96 7.79 -2.09
CA PRO A 44 -10.74 7.97 -3.31
C PRO A 44 -12.00 8.81 -3.03
N THR A 45 -12.46 9.56 -4.04
CA THR A 45 -13.72 10.30 -3.95
C THR A 45 -14.92 9.36 -3.70
N ASP A 46 -14.89 8.17 -4.30
CA ASP A 46 -15.82 7.07 -3.98
C ASP A 46 -15.05 5.93 -3.29
N PRO A 47 -15.17 5.78 -1.96
CA PRO A 47 -14.49 4.71 -1.21
C PRO A 47 -15.03 3.32 -1.52
N GLY A 48 -16.23 3.21 -2.09
CA GLY A 48 -16.92 1.94 -2.25
C GLY A 48 -17.07 1.22 -0.90
N GLY A 49 -16.91 -0.10 -0.92
CA GLY A 49 -17.00 -0.94 0.27
C GLY A 49 -15.74 -0.99 1.12
N LEU A 50 -14.69 -0.22 0.82
CA LEU A 50 -13.41 -0.21 1.56
C LEU A 50 -13.19 1.14 2.23
N SER A 51 -13.29 1.16 3.56
CA SER A 51 -13.05 2.36 4.36
C SER A 51 -11.59 2.84 4.29
N TYR A 52 -11.36 4.09 4.65
CA TYR A 52 -10.01 4.64 4.76
C TYR A 52 -9.13 3.82 5.70
N VAL A 53 -9.66 3.44 6.87
CA VAL A 53 -8.93 2.64 7.86
C VAL A 53 -8.58 1.26 7.31
N GLU A 54 -9.50 0.58 6.61
CA GLU A 54 -9.20 -0.70 5.95
C GLU A 54 -8.08 -0.54 4.92
N ARG A 55 -8.10 0.53 4.12
CA ARG A 55 -7.06 0.82 3.12
C ARG A 55 -5.70 1.05 3.79
N ALA A 56 -5.65 1.87 4.84
CA ALA A 56 -4.43 2.11 5.61
C ALA A 56 -3.91 0.82 6.27
N ALA A 57 -4.81 0.01 6.83
CA ALA A 57 -4.45 -1.25 7.48
C ALA A 57 -3.93 -2.30 6.48
N PHE A 58 -4.57 -2.45 5.32
CA PHE A 58 -4.05 -3.32 4.26
C PHE A 58 -2.72 -2.80 3.72
N ALA A 59 -2.53 -1.49 3.54
CA ALA A 59 -1.25 -0.91 3.13
C ALA A 59 -0.14 -1.19 4.17
N CYS A 60 -0.46 -1.08 5.46
CA CYS A 60 0.44 -1.47 6.55
C CYS A 60 0.80 -2.96 6.47
N ARG A 61 -0.20 -3.83 6.32
CA ARG A 61 -0.03 -5.28 6.16
C ARG A 61 0.88 -5.63 4.99
N ILE A 62 0.65 -5.03 3.82
CA ILE A 62 1.47 -5.20 2.61
C ILE A 62 2.92 -4.78 2.88
N SER A 63 3.12 -3.71 3.64
CA SER A 63 4.46 -3.22 4.00
C SER A 63 5.21 -4.21 4.89
N VAL A 64 4.52 -4.80 5.88
CA VAL A 64 5.07 -5.90 6.70
C VAL A 64 5.44 -7.10 5.82
N LEU A 65 4.55 -7.52 4.91
CA LEU A 65 4.80 -8.64 3.99
C LEU A 65 5.99 -8.41 3.05
N ASN A 66 6.29 -7.16 2.71
CA ASN A 66 7.44 -6.77 1.90
C ASN A 66 8.67 -6.38 2.74
N SER A 67 8.61 -6.54 4.07
CA SER A 67 9.70 -6.22 5.00
C SER A 67 10.17 -4.75 4.96
N ASP A 68 9.27 -3.80 4.68
CA ASP A 68 9.59 -2.36 4.65
C ASP A 68 9.09 -1.64 5.90
N ARG A 69 9.99 -1.47 6.89
CA ARG A 69 9.66 -0.87 8.19
C ARG A 69 9.25 0.59 8.14
N GLU A 70 9.75 1.35 7.17
CA GLU A 70 9.45 2.78 7.07
C GLU A 70 8.03 3.00 6.51
N PHE A 71 7.64 2.19 5.51
CA PHE A 71 6.25 2.16 5.06
C PHE A 71 5.31 1.55 6.10
N GLU A 72 5.73 0.50 6.81
CA GLU A 72 4.98 -0.05 7.94
C GLU A 72 4.65 1.05 8.96
N ALA A 73 5.67 1.78 9.44
CA ALA A 73 5.47 2.87 10.39
C ALA A 73 4.58 3.99 9.81
N HIS A 74 4.78 4.34 8.54
CA HIS A 74 3.97 5.35 7.86
C HIS A 74 2.48 4.97 7.81
N PHE A 75 2.14 3.77 7.34
CA PHE A 75 0.75 3.34 7.24
C PHE A 75 0.15 3.01 8.61
N HIS A 76 0.94 2.52 9.57
CA HIS A 76 0.49 2.34 10.95
C HIS A 76 0.00 3.65 11.57
N ASN A 77 0.75 4.75 11.38
CA ASN A 77 0.33 6.07 11.83
C ASN A 77 -0.99 6.54 11.18
N LEU A 78 -1.30 6.07 9.97
CA LEU A 78 -2.55 6.42 9.27
C LEU A 78 -3.77 5.64 9.77
N ILE A 79 -3.57 4.46 10.36
CA ILE A 79 -4.62 3.69 11.04
C ILE A 79 -5.10 4.47 12.27
N GLY A 80 -4.17 5.11 12.98
CA GLY A 80 -4.41 5.89 14.19
C GLY A 80 -4.43 5.02 15.46
N ASP A 81 -3.92 5.60 16.55
CA ASP A 81 -3.61 4.87 17.81
C ASP A 81 -4.79 4.16 18.47
N ASN A 82 -6.03 4.55 18.16
CA ASN A 82 -7.24 4.03 18.79
C ASN A 82 -8.04 3.06 17.91
N ASP A 83 -7.60 2.76 16.69
CA ASP A 83 -8.33 1.86 15.80
C ASP A 83 -7.88 0.40 15.96
N ALA A 84 -8.48 -0.28 16.94
CA ALA A 84 -8.23 -1.69 17.22
C ALA A 84 -8.64 -2.63 16.06
N SER A 85 -9.52 -2.18 15.16
CA SER A 85 -9.91 -2.98 13.99
C SER A 85 -8.81 -2.94 12.93
N GLY A 86 -8.37 -1.74 12.54
CA GLY A 86 -7.27 -1.53 11.62
C GLY A 86 -5.97 -2.15 12.12
N ALA A 87 -5.65 -2.02 13.41
CA ALA A 87 -4.49 -2.67 14.02
C ALA A 87 -4.53 -4.20 13.86
N ARG A 88 -5.71 -4.83 14.03
CA ARG A 88 -5.88 -6.27 13.80
C ARG A 88 -5.72 -6.65 12.32
N ILE A 89 -6.21 -5.83 11.40
CA ILE A 89 -6.05 -6.09 9.95
C ILE A 89 -4.57 -6.00 9.54
N ALA A 90 -3.82 -5.05 10.11
CA ALA A 90 -2.40 -4.85 9.86
C ALA A 90 -1.53 -6.02 10.38
N ASP A 91 -1.96 -6.70 11.45
CA ASP A 91 -1.28 -7.88 12.00
C ASP A 91 -1.36 -9.08 11.05
N ILE A 92 -0.22 -9.46 10.45
CA ILE A 92 -0.13 -10.59 9.51
C ILE A 92 -0.55 -11.94 10.11
N GLY A 93 -0.55 -12.10 11.43
CA GLY A 93 -1.05 -13.29 12.13
C GLY A 93 -2.58 -13.39 12.18
N PHE A 94 -3.29 -12.28 12.00
CA PHE A 94 -4.74 -12.26 11.97
C PHE A 94 -5.28 -12.65 10.58
N VAL A 95 -6.27 -13.55 10.56
CA VAL A 95 -6.85 -14.14 9.33
C VAL A 95 -8.34 -13.82 9.12
N GLY A 96 -8.85 -12.80 9.82
CA GLY A 96 -10.24 -12.32 9.70
C GLY A 96 -11.22 -12.84 10.75
N GLY A 97 -10.84 -13.86 11.53
CA GLY A 97 -11.70 -14.42 12.59
C GLY A 97 -13.00 -15.01 12.03
N HIS A 98 -14.15 -14.61 12.58
CA HIS A 98 -15.48 -15.06 12.14
C HIS A 98 -16.09 -14.19 11.04
N ASP A 99 -15.43 -13.10 10.63
CA ASP A 99 -15.89 -12.24 9.54
C ASP A 99 -15.46 -12.81 8.19
N VAL A 100 -16.42 -13.35 7.46
CA VAL A 100 -16.20 -13.99 6.15
C VAL A 100 -15.72 -13.00 5.09
N ARG A 101 -16.19 -11.75 5.12
CA ARG A 101 -15.75 -10.69 4.20
C ARG A 101 -14.30 -10.35 4.51
N LEU A 102 -14.00 -10.06 5.77
CA LEU A 102 -12.66 -9.66 6.16
C LEU A 102 -11.62 -10.76 5.93
N SER A 103 -11.98 -12.02 6.22
CA SER A 103 -11.11 -13.17 5.95
C SER A 103 -10.79 -13.31 4.45
N ALA A 104 -11.78 -13.11 3.57
CA ALA A 104 -11.58 -13.13 2.13
C ALA A 104 -10.69 -11.98 1.65
N LEU A 105 -10.88 -10.76 2.16
CA LEU A 105 -10.05 -9.59 1.83
C LEU A 105 -8.60 -9.80 2.26
N ILE A 106 -8.36 -10.23 3.52
CA ILE A 106 -7.01 -10.51 4.04
C ILE A 106 -6.30 -11.56 3.19
N ARG A 107 -6.99 -12.66 2.88
CA ARG A 107 -6.43 -13.72 2.04
C ARG A 107 -6.00 -13.20 0.67
N HIS A 108 -6.84 -12.38 0.03
CA HIS A 108 -6.52 -11.81 -1.28
C HIS A 108 -5.33 -10.86 -1.22
N VAL A 109 -5.31 -9.96 -0.23
CA VAL A 109 -4.20 -9.03 -0.01
C VAL A 109 -2.89 -9.77 0.22
N ASP A 110 -2.87 -10.82 1.03
CA ASP A 110 -1.67 -11.61 1.30
C ASP A 110 -1.17 -12.35 0.05
N LEU A 111 -2.10 -12.95 -0.70
CA LEU A 111 -1.80 -13.69 -1.91
C LEU A 111 -1.21 -12.76 -2.99
N VAL A 112 -1.87 -11.65 -3.27
CA VAL A 112 -1.43 -10.70 -4.32
C VAL A 112 -0.18 -9.94 -3.85
N ALA A 113 -0.09 -9.67 -2.55
CA ALA A 113 1.08 -9.29 -1.76
C ALA A 113 2.37 -9.99 -2.17
N GLN A 114 2.36 -11.30 -1.95
CA GLN A 114 3.56 -12.13 -1.93
C GLN A 114 3.74 -12.94 -3.21
N ASN A 115 2.63 -13.38 -3.80
CA ASN A 115 2.61 -14.35 -4.89
C ASN A 115 1.53 -14.01 -5.93
N PRO A 116 1.55 -12.82 -6.56
CA PRO A 116 0.50 -12.38 -7.47
C PRO A 116 0.30 -13.32 -8.66
N LYS A 117 1.37 -14.00 -9.12
CA LYS A 117 1.30 -15.02 -10.18
C LYS A 117 0.46 -16.26 -9.83
N ASN A 118 0.22 -16.49 -8.54
CA ASN A 118 -0.58 -17.61 -8.04
C ASN A 118 -2.06 -17.23 -7.86
N ALA A 119 -2.44 -15.96 -8.09
CA ALA A 119 -3.83 -15.55 -8.04
C ALA A 119 -4.64 -16.22 -9.17
N THR A 120 -5.80 -16.77 -8.81
CA THR A 120 -6.65 -17.52 -9.73
C THR A 120 -8.06 -16.94 -9.78
N GLU A 121 -8.86 -17.35 -10.77
CA GLU A 121 -10.30 -17.07 -10.79
C GLU A 121 -11.00 -17.55 -9.50
N GLY A 122 -10.52 -18.63 -8.89
CA GLY A 122 -11.04 -19.14 -7.62
C GLY A 122 -10.85 -18.16 -6.46
N ASP A 123 -9.80 -17.33 -6.47
CA ASP A 123 -9.60 -16.28 -5.47
C ASP A 123 -10.62 -15.15 -5.62
N ILE A 124 -10.93 -14.77 -6.86
CA ILE A 124 -11.96 -13.77 -7.15
C ILE A 124 -13.36 -14.28 -6.75
N LYS A 125 -13.69 -15.53 -7.09
CA LYS A 125 -14.98 -16.15 -6.70
C LYS A 125 -15.14 -16.22 -5.17
N ARG A 126 -14.05 -16.40 -4.42
CA ARG A 126 -14.10 -16.38 -2.94
C ARG A 126 -14.49 -15.00 -2.41
N LEU A 127 -13.96 -13.92 -2.98
CA LEU A 127 -14.34 -12.55 -2.61
C LEU A 127 -15.83 -12.28 -2.92
N GLN A 128 -16.28 -12.67 -4.12
CA GLN A 128 -17.68 -12.53 -4.52
C GLN A 128 -18.62 -13.32 -3.60
N ALA A 129 -18.27 -14.57 -3.27
CA ALA A 129 -19.04 -15.40 -2.34
C ALA A 129 -19.09 -14.82 -0.91
N ALA A 130 -18.10 -14.01 -0.53
CA ALA A 130 -18.07 -13.28 0.73
C ALA A 130 -18.82 -11.93 0.67
N GLY A 131 -19.49 -11.63 -0.44
CA GLY A 131 -20.29 -10.42 -0.63
C GLY A 131 -19.48 -9.18 -1.06
N VAL A 132 -18.22 -9.34 -1.46
CA VAL A 132 -17.42 -8.23 -1.99
C VAL A 132 -17.85 -7.95 -3.43
N SER A 133 -18.17 -6.68 -3.74
CA SER A 133 -18.56 -6.27 -5.09
C SER A 133 -17.36 -6.33 -6.06
N ASP A 134 -17.61 -6.57 -7.35
CA ASP A 134 -16.55 -6.58 -8.36
C ASP A 134 -15.74 -5.27 -8.37
N ALA A 135 -16.42 -4.12 -8.20
CA ALA A 135 -15.76 -2.82 -8.10
C ALA A 135 -14.81 -2.74 -6.89
N ASP A 136 -15.18 -3.32 -5.75
CA ASP A 136 -14.33 -3.33 -4.57
C ASP A 136 -13.18 -4.36 -4.67
N ILE A 137 -13.37 -5.45 -5.42
CA ILE A 137 -12.28 -6.38 -5.76
C ILE A 137 -11.22 -5.67 -6.61
N VAL A 138 -11.65 -4.87 -7.60
CA VAL A 138 -10.72 -4.06 -8.40
C VAL A 138 -10.00 -3.05 -7.51
N ARG A 139 -10.73 -2.26 -6.70
CA ARG A 139 -10.14 -1.26 -5.78
C ARG A 139 -9.12 -1.89 -4.81
N LEU A 140 -9.41 -3.06 -4.26
CA LEU A 140 -8.50 -3.78 -3.39
C LEU A 140 -7.23 -4.19 -4.14
N SER A 141 -7.39 -4.73 -5.35
CA SER A 141 -6.26 -5.18 -6.17
C SER A 141 -5.38 -4.01 -6.62
N GLU A 142 -5.98 -2.86 -6.95
CA GLU A 142 -5.28 -1.60 -7.25
C GLU A 142 -4.47 -1.11 -6.05
N LEU A 143 -5.05 -1.13 -4.84
CA LEU A 143 -4.32 -0.79 -3.62
C LEU A 143 -3.11 -1.69 -3.42
N VAL A 144 -3.28 -3.02 -3.54
CA VAL A 144 -2.17 -3.97 -3.39
C VAL A 144 -1.07 -3.71 -4.42
N ALA A 145 -1.44 -3.54 -5.69
CA ALA A 145 -0.51 -3.27 -6.77
C ALA A 145 0.26 -1.97 -6.55
N PHE A 146 -0.44 -0.91 -6.17
CA PHE A 146 0.16 0.41 -5.95
C PHE A 146 1.13 0.41 -4.77
N VAL A 147 0.74 -0.11 -3.60
CA VAL A 147 1.62 -0.15 -2.42
C VAL A 147 2.87 -1.01 -2.70
N SER A 148 2.70 -2.15 -3.37
CA SER A 148 3.84 -3.00 -3.77
C SER A 148 4.77 -2.33 -4.78
N TYR A 149 4.23 -1.52 -5.69
CA TYR A 149 5.03 -0.66 -6.57
C TYR A 149 5.78 0.41 -5.76
N GLN A 150 5.09 1.12 -4.88
CA GLN A 150 5.63 2.21 -4.07
C GLN A 150 6.82 1.75 -3.22
N ILE A 151 6.69 0.60 -2.56
CA ILE A 151 7.76 -0.02 -1.75
C ILE A 151 8.99 -0.34 -2.62
N ARG A 152 8.80 -0.92 -3.81
CA ARG A 152 9.91 -1.26 -4.71
C ARG A 152 10.63 -0.03 -5.25
N VAL A 153 9.89 1.04 -5.57
CA VAL A 153 10.50 2.32 -5.97
C VAL A 153 11.37 2.88 -4.84
N ALA A 154 10.84 2.92 -3.61
CA ALA A 154 11.59 3.39 -2.47
C ALA A 154 12.83 2.53 -2.18
N ALA A 155 12.71 1.21 -2.25
CA ALA A 155 13.85 0.30 -2.10
C ALA A 155 14.95 0.59 -3.13
N GLY A 156 14.60 0.80 -4.40
CA GLY A 156 15.57 1.19 -5.44
C GLY A 156 16.24 2.54 -5.16
N LEU A 157 15.47 3.54 -4.70
CA LEU A 157 15.99 4.85 -4.33
C LEU A 157 16.94 4.80 -3.13
N ARG A 158 16.60 4.01 -2.09
CA ARG A 158 17.49 3.80 -0.93
C ARG A 158 18.80 3.15 -1.34
N LEU A 159 18.76 2.15 -2.22
CA LEU A 159 19.98 1.52 -2.75
C LEU A 159 20.86 2.52 -3.51
N MET A 160 20.26 3.40 -4.34
CA MET A 160 21.03 4.44 -5.04
C MET A 160 21.58 5.50 -4.10
N ARG A 161 20.86 5.85 -3.03
CA ARG A 161 21.31 6.79 -2.00
C ARG A 161 22.53 6.23 -1.26
N ASP A 162 22.49 4.96 -0.88
CA ASP A 162 23.56 4.32 -0.11
C ASP A 162 24.83 4.07 -0.95
N LEU A 163 24.75 4.21 -2.28
CA LEU A 163 25.86 4.15 -3.22
C LEU A 163 26.46 5.52 -3.58
N ALA A 164 25.76 6.61 -3.25
CA ALA A 164 26.13 8.00 -3.59
C ALA A 164 26.97 8.65 -2.49
#